data_AF-A0AAJ7S8H3-F1
#
_entry.id   AF-A0AAJ7S8H3-F1
#
_cell.length_a   1.000
_cell.length_b   1.000
_cell.length_c   1.000
_cell.angle_alpha   90.00
_cell.angle_beta   90.00
_cell.angle_gamma   90.00
#
_symmetry.space_group_name_H-M   'P 1'
#
loop_
_entity.id
_entity.type
_entity.pdbx_description
1 polymer ?
#
loop_
_entity_poly.entity_id
_entity_poly.type
_entity_poly.pdbx_seq_one_letter_code
_entity_poly.pdbx_strand_id
1 'polypeptide(L)' 'MNAIRTFLNSGGHVLVMLGEGGEKKSNTNVNFLLEEFGIMVNNDSVIRMSYSQTMHPKECLISQGMSNKSIFSRNRDEYT' A
#
# COMPACT_ATOMS: atom_id res chain seq x y z
N MET A 1 20.96 -8.00 2.00
CA MET A 1 19.67 -7.66 2.64
C MET A 1 19.80 -7.26 4.13
N ASN A 2 20.98 -6.84 4.61
CA ASN A 2 21.14 -6.44 6.02
C ASN A 2 21.11 -4.93 6.24
N ALA A 3 21.43 -4.12 5.22
CA ALA A 3 21.49 -2.66 5.37
C ALA A 3 20.13 -2.04 5.74
N ILE A 4 19.05 -2.43 5.06
CA ILE A 4 17.70 -1.92 5.34
C ILE A 4 17.24 -2.36 6.74
N ARG A 5 17.52 -3.60 7.13
CA ARG A 5 17.24 -4.09 8.49
C ARG A 5 17.98 -3.27 9.54
N THR A 6 19.29 -3.06 9.35
CA THR A 6 20.10 -2.26 10.29
C THR A 6 19.58 -0.82 10.36
N PHE A 7 19.18 -0.24 9.23
CA PHE A 7 18.60 1.10 9.18
C PHE A 7 17.29 1.19 9.97
N LEU A 8 16.38 0.23 9.79
CA LEU A 8 15.15 0.14 10.58
C LEU A 8 15.44 -0.05 12.08
N ASN A 9 16.38 -0.93 12.43
CA ASN A 9 16.79 -1.17 13.81
C ASN A 9 17.48 0.06 14.46
N SER A 10 18.09 0.92 13.65
CA SER A 10 18.64 2.21 14.11
C SER A 10 17.59 3.31 14.29
N GLY A 11 16.31 3.01 14.08
CA GLY A 11 15.20 3.96 14.17
C GLY A 11 14.88 4.70 12.88
N GLY A 12 15.46 4.29 11.75
CA GLY A 12 15.11 4.81 10.43
C GLY A 12 13.71 4.39 9.98
N HIS A 13 13.11 5.15 9.07
CA HIS A 13 11.78 4.86 8.52
C HIS A 13 11.87 4.54 7.02
N VAL A 14 11.10 3.54 6.58
CA VAL A 14 11.10 3.07 5.20
C VAL A 14 9.67 3.05 4.68
N LEU A 15 9.47 3.59 3.48
CA LEU A 15 8.24 3.45 2.70
C LEU A 15 8.51 2.52 1.53
N VAL A 16 7.72 1.45 1.42
CA VAL A 16 7.79 0.48 0.33
C VAL A 16 6.51 0.57 -0.48
N MET A 17 6.62 0.75 -1.80
CA MET A 17 5.48 0.81 -2.73
C MET A 17 5.75 -0.13 -3.90
N LEU A 18 4.76 -0.96 -4.24
CA LEU A 18 4.79 -1.87 -5.38
C LEU A 18 3.56 -1.63 -6.26
N GLY A 19 3.71 -1.96 -7.54
CA GLY A 19 2.60 -1.96 -8.49
C GLY A 19 1.76 -3.22 -8.42
N GLU A 20 0.75 -3.28 -9.29
CA GLU A 20 -0.07 -4.47 -9.48
C GLU A 20 0.74 -5.70 -9.88
N GLY A 21 0.20 -6.89 -9.63
CA GLY A 21 0.88 -8.16 -9.90
C GLY A 21 2.02 -8.46 -8.92
N GLY A 22 2.20 -7.61 -7.92
CA GLY A 22 3.05 -7.84 -6.74
C GLY A 22 4.52 -8.07 -7.05
N GLU A 23 5.13 -8.87 -6.19
CA GLU A 23 6.52 -9.27 -6.25
C GLU A 23 6.86 -9.97 -7.58
N LYS A 24 5.97 -10.84 -8.06
CA LYS A 24 6.19 -11.65 -9.26
C LYS A 24 6.27 -10.80 -10.52
N LYS A 25 5.36 -9.83 -10.68
CA LYS A 25 5.39 -8.92 -11.85
C LYS A 25 6.52 -7.89 -11.75
N SER A 26 6.84 -7.45 -10.53
CA SER A 26 7.89 -6.46 -10.28
C SER A 26 9.31 -7.06 -10.30
N ASN A 27 9.43 -8.38 -10.42
CA ASN A 27 10.71 -9.13 -10.43
C ASN A 27 11.63 -8.72 -9.27
N THR A 28 11.07 -8.65 -8.07
CA THR A 28 11.79 -8.31 -6.83
C THR A 28 11.60 -9.43 -5.81
N ASN A 29 12.25 -9.32 -4.66
CA ASN A 29 12.10 -10.24 -3.53
C ASN A 29 11.78 -9.52 -2.21
N VAL A 30 11.10 -8.39 -2.30
CA VAL A 30 10.86 -7.50 -1.15
C VAL A 30 10.01 -8.14 -0.05
N ASN A 31 9.15 -9.12 -0.38
CA ASN A 31 8.35 -9.82 0.61
C ASN A 31 9.21 -10.55 1.64
N PHE A 32 10.41 -11.00 1.28
CA PHE A 32 11.36 -11.58 2.24
C PHE A 32 11.65 -10.63 3.42
N LEU A 33 11.69 -9.32 3.19
CA LEU A 33 11.84 -8.33 4.27
C LEU A 33 10.51 -8.05 4.98
N LEU A 34 9.42 -7.88 4.22
CA LEU A 34 8.13 -7.45 4.77
C LEU A 34 7.45 -8.52 5.64
N GLU A 35 7.63 -9.80 5.29
CA GLU A 35 7.01 -10.93 5.99
C GLU A 35 7.44 -11.01 7.45
N GLU A 36 8.66 -10.56 7.76
CA GLU A 36 9.17 -10.49 9.13
C GLU A 36 8.43 -9.46 10.01
N PHE A 37 7.78 -8.49 9.37
CA PHE A 37 6.91 -7.51 10.02
C PHE A 37 5.42 -7.88 9.91
N GLY A 38 5.11 -9.08 9.40
CA GLY A 38 3.74 -9.57 9.23
C GLY A 38 2.99 -8.93 8.05
N ILE A 39 3.71 -8.33 7.08
CA ILE A 39 3.14 -7.68 5.90
C ILE A 39 3.61 -8.43 4.64
N MET A 40 2.77 -8.51 3.61
CA MET A 40 3.12 -9.11 2.33
C MET A 40 2.40 -8.38 1.20
N VAL A 41 3.05 -8.24 0.05
CA VAL A 41 2.43 -7.76 -1.19
C VAL A 41 1.97 -8.94 -2.02
N ASN A 42 0.67 -9.02 -2.30
CA ASN A 42 0.05 -10.07 -3.09
C ASN A 42 0.33 -9.91 -4.60
N ASN A 43 0.26 -11.02 -5.32
CA ASN A 43 0.40 -11.06 -6.78
C ASN A 43 -0.96 -10.90 -7.49
N ASP A 44 -1.76 -9.92 -7.08
CA ASP A 44 -3.09 -9.62 -7.59
C ASP A 44 -3.18 -8.19 -8.16
N SER A 45 -4.37 -7.80 -8.62
CA SER A 45 -4.65 -6.45 -9.13
C SER A 45 -6.03 -6.02 -8.66
N VAL A 46 -6.12 -4.79 -8.15
CA VAL A 46 -7.39 -4.20 -7.71
C VAL A 46 -8.14 -3.72 -8.95
N ILE A 47 -9.37 -4.20 -9.10
CA ILE A 47 -10.27 -3.84 -10.21
C ILE A 47 -11.53 -3.18 -9.64
N ARG A 48 -12.02 -2.16 -10.33
CA ARG A 48 -13.28 -1.49 -9.98
C ARG A 48 -14.48 -2.39 -10.28
N MET A 49 -15.41 -2.42 -9.34
CA MET A 49 -16.67 -3.17 -9.51
C MET A 49 -17.78 -2.33 -10.14
N SER A 50 -17.70 -1.00 -10.01
CA SER A 50 -18.63 -0.06 -10.63
C SER A 50 -18.08 0.46 -11.96
N TYR A 51 -18.93 0.54 -12.97
CA TYR A 51 -18.59 1.10 -14.27
C TYR A 51 -18.29 2.62 -14.21
N SER A 52 -17.36 3.11 -15.03
CA SER A 52 -17.20 4.53 -15.40
C SER A 52 -16.73 4.57 -16.85
N GLN A 53 -17.25 5.53 -17.59
CA GLN A 53 -16.97 5.75 -19.00
C GLN A 53 -15.53 6.24 -19.25
N THR A 54 -14.91 6.89 -18.27
CA THR A 54 -13.65 7.62 -18.46
C THR A 54 -12.42 6.94 -17.86
N MET A 55 -12.60 5.99 -16.93
CA MET A 55 -11.50 5.39 -16.16
C MET A 55 -11.25 3.94 -16.57
N HIS A 56 -9.98 3.57 -16.66
CA HIS A 56 -9.56 2.20 -16.91
C HIS A 56 -10.04 1.27 -15.77
N PRO A 57 -10.36 -0.01 -16.00
CA PRO A 57 -10.80 -0.95 -14.95
C PRO A 57 -9.91 -1.02 -13.69
N LYS A 58 -8.61 -0.75 -13.82
CA LYS A 58 -7.63 -0.74 -12.72
C LYS A 58 -7.48 0.62 -12.02
N GLU A 59 -8.10 1.66 -12.54
CA GLU A 59 -8.17 2.97 -11.90
C GLU A 59 -9.37 2.97 -10.94
N CYS A 60 -9.10 2.57 -9.70
CA CYS A 60 -10.13 2.33 -8.70
C CYS A 60 -10.28 3.54 -7.76
N LEU A 61 -11.45 4.15 -7.78
CA LEU A 61 -11.83 5.16 -6.78
C LEU A 61 -12.30 4.46 -5.49
N ILE A 62 -11.61 4.70 -4.37
CA ILE A 62 -11.95 4.16 -3.05
C ILE A 62 -12.50 5.29 -2.18
N SER A 63 -13.83 5.43 -2.13
CA SER A 63 -14.49 6.47 -1.33
C SER A 63 -14.60 6.12 0.17
N GLN A 64 -14.56 4.83 0.53
CA GLN A 64 -14.74 4.33 1.90
C GLN A 64 -13.76 3.19 2.23
N GLY A 65 -12.45 3.48 2.19
CA GLY A 65 -11.38 2.49 2.42
C GLY A 65 -10.63 2.60 3.74
N MET A 66 -11.01 3.53 4.61
CA MET A 66 -10.24 3.85 5.81
C MET A 66 -10.52 2.84 6.93
N SER A 67 -9.56 1.94 7.18
CA SER A 67 -9.65 0.98 8.29
C SER A 67 -9.39 1.62 9.66
N ASN A 68 -8.40 2.51 9.74
CA ASN A 68 -8.08 3.22 10.97
C ASN A 68 -8.65 4.65 10.95
N LYS A 69 -9.50 5.00 11.92
CA LYS A 69 -10.15 6.31 12.02
C LYS A 69 -9.28 7.39 12.70
N SER A 70 -8.18 7.02 13.35
CA SER A 70 -7.28 7.99 14.02
C SER A 70 -6.52 8.88 13.04
N ILE A 71 -6.43 8.46 11.78
CA ILE A 71 -5.69 9.17 10.72
C ILE A 71 -6.33 10.54 10.40
N PHE A 72 -7.60 10.75 10.79
CA PHE A 72 -8.38 11.94 10.45
C PHE A 72 -8.60 12.94 11.60
N SER A 73 -8.03 12.73 12.79
CA SER A 73 -8.30 13.64 13.93
C SER A 73 -7.69 15.05 13.79
N ARG A 74 -7.01 15.36 12.68
CA ARG A 74 -6.46 16.70 12.42
C ARG A 74 -7.24 17.58 11.45
N ASN A 75 -8.14 17.05 10.61
CA ASN A 75 -8.75 17.82 9.50
C ASN A 75 -10.28 17.68 9.43
N ARG A 76 -10.97 17.44 10.55
CA ARG A 76 -12.44 17.29 10.54
C ARG A 76 -13.21 18.61 10.66
N ASP A 77 -12.53 19.74 10.87
CA ASP A 77 -13.17 21.05 11.03
C ASP A 77 -13.35 21.83 9.71
N GLU A 78 -12.91 21.31 8.57
CA GLU A 78 -13.00 22.02 7.27
C GLU A 78 -14.26 21.70 6.44
N TYR A 79 -15.17 20.86 6.93
CA TYR A 79 -16.41 20.52 6.20
C TYR A 79 -17.66 20.54 7.09
N THR A 80 -17.78 21.57 7.94
CA THR A 80 -19.03 21.95 8.62
C THR A 80 -19.52 23.30 8.10
#